data_AF-A0A2N7XTZ8-F1
#
_entry.id   AF-A0A2N7XTZ8-F1
#
_cell.length_a   1.000
_cell.length_b   1.000
_cell.length_c   1.000
_cell.angle_alpha   90.00
_cell.angle_beta   90.00
_cell.angle_gamma   90.00
#
_symmetry.space_group_name_H-M   'P 1'
#
loop_
_entity.id
_entity.type
_entity.pdbx_description
1 polymer ?
#
loop_
_entity_poly.entity_id
_entity_poly.type
_entity_poly.pdbx_seq_one_letter_code
_entity_poly.pdbx_strand_id
1 'polypeptide(L)'
;VFHRVIPGFMAQGGDPTGTGMHGSDKPNLAAEFSKEPHVRGVASMARAQSPNSANSQFFICFDDARFLDGQYTVWGEVTSGMEHVDALPKG
;
A
#
# COMPACT_ATOMS: atom_id res chain seq x y z
N VAL A 1 -0.66 12.18 4.18
CA VAL A 1 -2.05 11.77 4.53
C VAL A 1 -2.33 10.38 3.96
N PHE A 2 -3.30 9.65 4.53
CA PHE A 2 -3.93 8.54 3.83
C PHE A 2 -5.02 9.14 2.94
N HIS A 3 -4.75 9.20 1.64
CA HIS A 3 -5.59 9.93 0.68
C HIS A 3 -6.65 9.04 0.01
N ARG A 4 -6.57 7.72 0.21
CA ARG A 4 -7.53 6.76 -0.34
C ARG A 4 -7.68 5.60 0.63
N VAL A 5 -8.83 5.50 1.27
CA VAL A 5 -9.12 4.49 2.30
C VAL A 5 -10.39 3.74 1.92
N ILE A 6 -10.23 2.49 1.49
CA ILE A 6 -11.33 1.63 1.04
C ILE A 6 -11.64 0.59 2.12
N PRO A 7 -12.81 0.67 2.79
CA PRO A 7 -13.20 -0.28 3.83
C PRO A 7 -13.18 -1.72 3.34
N GLY A 8 -12.62 -2.62 4.15
CA GLY A 8 -12.50 -4.04 3.80
C GLY A 8 -11.44 -4.34 2.74
N PHE A 9 -10.68 -3.34 2.29
CA PHE A 9 -9.58 -3.55 1.34
C PHE A 9 -8.27 -2.98 1.87
N MET A 10 -8.05 -1.67 1.79
CA MET A 10 -6.77 -1.08 2.19
C MET A 10 -6.84 0.41 2.49
N ALA A 11 -5.82 0.92 3.18
CA ALA A 11 -5.54 2.34 3.33
C ALA A 11 -4.25 2.71 2.60
N GLN A 12 -4.32 3.63 1.65
CA GLN A 12 -3.19 4.07 0.82
C GLN A 12 -2.71 5.47 1.21
N GLY A 13 -1.40 5.61 1.33
CA GLY A 13 -0.70 6.83 1.71
C GLY A 13 0.60 7.02 0.92
N GLY A 14 1.47 7.92 1.41
CA GLY A 14 2.80 8.13 0.83
C GLY A 14 2.86 9.05 -0.39
N ASP A 15 1.74 9.69 -0.77
CA ASP A 15 1.75 10.83 -1.71
C ASP A 15 1.96 12.14 -0.91
N PRO A 16 3.05 12.90 -1.18
CA PRO A 16 3.31 14.18 -0.50
C PRO A 16 2.21 15.24 -0.69
N THR A 17 1.48 15.17 -1.81
CA THR A 17 0.38 16.09 -2.16
C THR A 17 -0.97 15.60 -1.66
N GLY A 18 -1.09 14.31 -1.32
CA GLY A 18 -2.34 13.68 -0.92
C GLY A 18 -3.39 13.54 -2.04
N THR A 19 -3.00 13.61 -3.31
CA THR A 19 -3.92 13.50 -4.45
C THR A 19 -4.01 12.09 -5.04
N GLY A 20 -3.05 11.23 -4.70
CA GLY A 20 -2.83 9.91 -5.29
C GLY A 20 -2.02 9.93 -6.58
N MET A 21 -1.66 11.12 -7.09
CA MET A 21 -1.02 11.30 -8.41
C MET A 21 0.48 11.58 -8.33
N HIS A 22 1.02 11.84 -7.13
CA HIS A 22 2.42 12.22 -6.97
C HIS A 22 3.21 11.23 -6.11
N GLY A 23 4.53 11.24 -6.32
CA GLY A 23 5.50 10.50 -5.53
C GLY A 23 6.57 11.44 -4.98
N SER A 24 7.64 10.86 -4.43
CA SER A 24 8.84 11.59 -4.05
C SER A 24 9.64 12.08 -5.27
N ASP A 25 10.69 12.86 -5.00
CA ASP A 25 11.71 13.28 -5.97
C ASP A 25 12.70 12.16 -6.33
N LYS A 26 12.59 10.99 -5.71
CA LYS A 26 13.48 9.85 -5.93
C LYS A 26 13.04 9.02 -7.14
N PRO A 27 13.96 8.24 -7.75
CA PRO A 27 13.63 7.32 -8.82
C PRO A 27 12.58 6.28 -8.41
N ASN A 28 11.89 5.73 -9.39
CA ASN A 28 11.02 4.58 -9.18
C ASN A 28 11.83 3.34 -8.79
N LEU A 29 11.18 2.48 -8.02
CA LEU A 29 11.72 1.22 -7.54
C LEU A 29 11.38 0.09 -8.52
N ALA A 30 12.34 -0.83 -8.69
CA ALA A 30 12.07 -2.10 -9.34
C ALA A 30 11.14 -2.93 -8.44
N ALA A 31 10.28 -3.73 -9.06
CA ALA A 31 9.42 -4.65 -8.33
C ALA A 31 10.24 -5.76 -7.67
N GLU A 32 9.99 -5.98 -6.39
CA GLU A 32 10.51 -7.10 -5.60
C GLU A 32 9.32 -8.00 -5.21
N PHE A 33 8.82 -8.80 -6.15
CA PHE A 33 7.70 -9.69 -5.89
C PHE A 33 8.12 -10.89 -5.02
N SER A 34 7.25 -11.28 -4.10
CA SER A 34 7.48 -12.39 -3.17
C SER A 34 6.27 -13.33 -3.10
N LYS A 35 6.38 -14.38 -2.27
CA LYS A 35 5.28 -15.29 -1.95
C LYS A 35 4.45 -14.84 -0.73
N GLU A 36 4.75 -13.66 -0.19
CA GLU A 36 4.05 -13.14 0.98
C GLU A 36 2.60 -12.79 0.59
N PRO A 37 1.59 -13.34 1.28
CA PRO A 37 0.20 -13.07 0.96
C PRO A 37 -0.23 -11.67 1.41
N HIS A 38 -1.10 -11.02 0.65
CA HIS A 38 -1.73 -9.76 1.04
C HIS A 38 -2.93 -10.04 1.94
N VAL A 39 -2.65 -10.29 3.23
CA VAL A 39 -3.66 -10.43 4.28
C VAL A 39 -3.71 -9.18 5.16
N ARG A 40 -4.67 -9.14 6.09
CA ARG A 40 -4.83 -8.04 7.05
C ARG A 40 -3.49 -7.66 7.70
N GLY A 41 -3.19 -6.36 7.72
CA GLY A 41 -1.97 -5.80 8.31
C GLY A 41 -0.77 -5.74 7.37
N VAL A 42 -0.80 -6.42 6.23
CA VAL A 42 0.31 -6.41 5.27
C VAL A 42 0.48 -5.02 4.64
N ALA A 43 1.72 -4.55 4.61
CA ALA A 43 2.14 -3.30 3.98
C ALA A 43 2.85 -3.58 2.65
N SER A 44 2.41 -2.90 1.60
CA SER A 44 2.86 -3.16 0.23
C SER A 44 2.95 -1.87 -0.58
N MET A 45 3.78 -1.87 -1.62
CA MET A 45 4.01 -0.68 -2.44
C MET A 45 2.86 -0.45 -3.42
N ALA A 46 2.36 0.79 -3.49
CA ALA A 46 1.46 1.20 -4.57
C ALA A 46 2.28 1.50 -5.84
N ARG A 47 1.71 1.22 -7.01
CA ARG A 47 2.36 1.45 -8.32
C ARG A 47 1.32 1.76 -9.40
N ALA A 48 1.79 2.33 -10.50
CA ALA A 48 1.01 2.45 -11.74
C ALA A 48 1.00 1.10 -12.51
N GLN A 49 0.65 1.13 -13.80
CA GLN A 49 0.56 -0.08 -14.62
C GLN A 49 1.89 -0.85 -14.75
N SER A 50 3.02 -0.13 -14.83
CA SER A 50 4.33 -0.78 -14.90
C SER A 50 4.70 -1.41 -13.55
N PRO A 51 5.15 -2.68 -13.50
CA PRO A 51 5.65 -3.29 -12.27
C PRO A 51 6.72 -2.45 -11.56
N ASN A 52 7.62 -1.81 -12.33
CA ASN A 52 8.74 -1.02 -11.81
C ASN A 52 8.40 0.48 -11.69
N SER A 53 7.15 0.80 -11.34
CA SER A 53 6.68 2.19 -11.19
C SER A 53 6.32 2.57 -9.76
N ALA A 54 6.59 1.70 -8.79
CA ALA A 54 6.47 2.06 -7.39
C ALA A 54 7.40 3.24 -7.06
N ASN A 55 6.92 4.16 -6.22
CA ASN A 55 7.71 5.28 -5.72
C ASN A 55 7.51 5.39 -4.20
N SER A 56 7.00 6.51 -3.67
CA SER A 56 6.81 6.72 -2.24
C SER A 56 5.45 6.24 -1.71
N GLN A 57 4.50 5.93 -2.59
CA GLN A 57 3.16 5.51 -2.18
C GLN A 57 3.14 4.05 -1.74
N PHE A 58 2.38 3.77 -0.67
CA PHE A 58 2.20 2.44 -0.09
C PHE A 58 0.76 2.27 0.38
N PHE A 59 0.37 1.02 0.66
CA PHE A 59 -0.90 0.72 1.28
C PHE A 59 -0.76 -0.34 2.38
N ILE A 60 -1.73 -0.35 3.30
CA ILE A 60 -1.87 -1.36 4.37
C ILE A 60 -3.22 -2.05 4.18
N CYS A 61 -3.23 -3.37 4.14
CA CYS A 61 -4.44 -4.17 3.96
C CYS A 61 -5.31 -4.18 5.23
N PHE A 62 -6.61 -3.90 5.08
CA PHE A 62 -7.59 -4.07 6.15
C PHE A 62 -8.06 -5.52 6.31
N ASP A 63 -8.08 -6.27 5.22
CA ASP A 63 -8.60 -7.63 5.12
C ASP A 63 -7.83 -8.42 4.05
N ASP A 64 -8.28 -9.64 3.74
CA ASP A 64 -7.71 -10.48 2.68
C ASP A 64 -7.84 -9.83 1.29
N ALA A 65 -6.69 -9.60 0.67
CA ALA A 65 -6.53 -9.04 -0.66
C ALA A 65 -5.62 -9.94 -1.53
N ARG A 66 -5.70 -11.26 -1.37
CA ARG A 66 -4.82 -12.23 -2.06
C ARG A 66 -4.82 -12.17 -3.59
N PHE A 67 -5.80 -11.48 -4.20
CA PHE A 67 -5.76 -11.17 -5.63
C PHE A 67 -4.57 -10.28 -6.03
N LEU A 68 -3.85 -9.69 -5.06
CA LEU A 68 -2.62 -8.91 -5.25
C LEU A 68 -1.33 -9.74 -5.14
N ASP A 69 -1.43 -11.00 -4.71
CA ASP A 69 -0.27 -11.86 -4.43
C ASP A 69 0.61 -12.06 -5.67
N GLY A 70 1.93 -11.91 -5.49
CA GLY A 70 2.90 -11.99 -6.58
C GLY A 70 2.81 -10.85 -7.62
N GLN A 71 1.94 -9.86 -7.41
CA GLN A 71 1.76 -8.71 -8.33
C GLN A 71 2.16 -7.36 -7.75
N TYR A 72 2.38 -7.31 -6.42
CA TYR A 72 2.76 -6.12 -5.66
C TYR A 72 3.88 -6.48 -4.67
N THR A 73 4.73 -5.49 -4.37
CA THR A 73 5.89 -5.68 -3.48
C THR A 73 5.47 -5.47 -2.04
N VAL A 74 5.34 -6.58 -1.31
CA VAL A 74 5.22 -6.58 0.15
C VAL A 74 6.57 -6.25 0.77
N TRP A 75 6.58 -5.32 1.72
CA TRP A 75 7.79 -4.91 2.43
C TRP A 75 7.68 -5.03 3.96
N GLY A 76 6.47 -5.28 4.49
CA GLY A 76 6.28 -5.45 5.92
C GLY A 76 4.86 -5.79 6.32
N GLU A 77 4.64 -5.85 7.63
CA GLU A 77 3.35 -6.15 8.27
C GLU A 77 3.23 -5.33 9.56
N VAL A 78 2.02 -4.87 9.86
CA VAL A 78 1.68 -4.23 11.13
C VAL A 78 1.70 -5.27 12.25
N THR A 79 2.66 -5.17 13.17
CA THR A 79 2.79 -6.09 14.31
C THR A 79 2.00 -5.65 15.55
N SER A 80 1.66 -4.36 15.65
CA SER A 80 0.85 -3.75 16.72
C SER A 80 0.26 -2.43 16.24
N GLY A 81 -0.84 -1.97 16.86
CA GLY A 81 -1.47 -0.69 16.52
C GLY A 81 -2.40 -0.74 15.30
N MET A 82 -2.89 -1.92 14.93
CA MET A 82 -3.82 -2.07 13.79
C MET A 82 -5.12 -1.29 13.99
N GLU A 83 -5.55 -1.10 15.23
CA GLU A 83 -6.69 -0.27 15.61
C GLU A 83 -6.56 1.19 15.14
N HIS A 84 -5.33 1.71 15.01
CA HIS A 84 -5.10 3.05 14.48
C HIS A 84 -5.26 3.10 12.95
N VAL A 85 -4.91 2.00 12.27
CA VAL A 85 -5.16 1.86 10.83
C VAL A 85 -6.66 1.74 10.59
N ASP A 86 -7.37 0.92 11.37
CA ASP A 86 -8.82 0.73 11.28
C ASP A 86 -9.62 2.02 11.53
N ALA A 87 -9.08 2.94 12.34
CA ALA A 87 -9.70 4.22 12.66
C ALA A 87 -9.52 5.30 11.57
N LEU A 88 -8.78 5.03 10.49
CA LEU A 88 -8.57 6.00 9.42
C LEU A 88 -9.90 6.43 8.77
N PRO A 89 -10.08 7.73 8.47
CA PRO A 89 -11.26 8.22 7.76
C PRO A 89 -11.43 7.50 6.42
N LYS A 90 -12.62 6.99 6.18
CA LYS A 90 -12.98 6.25 4.97
C LYS A 90 -13.33 7.24 3.85
N GLY A 91 -12.84 7.00 2.63
CA GLY A 91 -12.97 7.92 1.49
C GLY A 91 -11.78 7.86 0.57
#